data_AF-A0A2P2GKY4-F1
#
_entry.id   AF-A0A2P2GKY4-F1
#
_cell.length_a   1.000
_cell.length_b   1.000
_cell.length_c   1.000
_cell.angle_alpha   90.00
_cell.angle_beta   90.00
_cell.angle_gamma   90.00
#
_symmetry.space_group_name_H-M   'P 1'
#
loop_
_entity.id
_entity.type
_entity.pdbx_description
1 polymer ?
#
loop_
_entity_poly.entity_id
_entity_poly.type
_entity_poly.pdbx_seq_one_letter_code
_entity_poly.pdbx_strand_id
1 'polypeptide(L)' 'MGFFSKRPEINHAEQDRQLQRDKRDAGRRLNEIRDRIDTGSATREDKRIFNATRKRGGRIK' A
#
# COMPACT_ATOMS: atom_id res chain seq x y z
N MET A 1 41.68 10.48 -1.96
CA MET A 1 40.78 9.91 -2.98
C MET A 1 39.75 9.04 -2.27
N GLY A 2 38.56 9.59 -2.00
CA GLY A 2 37.50 8.86 -1.31
C GLY A 2 36.85 7.85 -2.25
N PHE A 3 36.91 6.57 -1.90
CA PHE A 3 36.14 5.53 -2.56
C PHE A 3 34.66 5.80 -2.35
N PHE A 4 34.01 6.43 -3.33
CA PHE A 4 32.55 6.36 -3.43
C PHE A 4 32.21 4.89 -3.66
N SER A 5 31.84 4.19 -2.58
CA SER A 5 31.24 2.86 -2.67
C SER A 5 30.04 2.99 -3.59
N LYS A 6 30.20 2.45 -4.81
CA LYS A 6 29.19 2.44 -5.85
C LYS A 6 27.90 1.94 -5.22
N ARG A 7 26.92 2.82 -5.06
CA ARG A 7 25.56 2.39 -4.70
C ARG A 7 25.17 1.32 -5.71
N PRO A 8 24.61 0.18 -5.30
CA PRO A 8 24.18 -0.84 -6.25
C PRO A 8 23.29 -0.17 -7.29
N GLU A 9 23.53 -0.46 -8.57
CA GLU A 9 22.72 0.07 -9.67
C GLU A 9 21.29 -0.39 -9.43
N ILE A 10 20.45 0.55 -8.99
CA ILE A 10 19.04 0.32 -8.79
C ILE A 10 18.45 0.05 -10.17
N ASN A 11 17.95 -1.16 -10.39
CA ASN A 11 17.15 -1.46 -11.57
C ASN A 11 15.79 -0.76 -11.44
N HIS A 12 15.73 0.49 -11.92
CA HIS A 12 14.55 1.33 -11.86
C HIS A 12 13.34 0.70 -12.56
N ALA A 13 13.56 -0.09 -13.62
CA ALA A 13 12.49 -0.76 -14.35
C ALA A 13 11.86 -1.91 -13.54
N GLU A 14 12.67 -2.68 -12.80
CA GLU A 14 12.16 -3.72 -11.91
C GLU A 14 11.47 -3.13 -10.68
N GLN A 15 12.03 -2.06 -10.10
CA GLN A 15 11.40 -1.38 -8.97
C GLN A 15 10.05 -0.76 -9.36
N ASP A 16 9.95 -0.13 -10.54
CA ASP A 16 8.68 0.42 -10.99
C ASP A 16 7.63 -0.70 -11.20
N ARG A 17 8.02 -1.81 -11.84
CA ARG A 17 7.12 -2.98 -11.98
C ARG A 17 6.66 -3.53 -10.64
N GLN A 18 7.54 -3.61 -9.65
CA GLN A 18 7.19 -4.07 -8.31
C GLN A 18 6.23 -3.10 -7.63
N LEU A 19 6.51 -1.79 -7.67
CA LEU A 19 5.64 -0.76 -7.12
C LEU A 19 4.24 -0.78 -7.77
N GLN A 20 4.16 -1.01 -9.08
CA GLN A 20 2.88 -1.12 -9.77
C GLN A 20 2.09 -2.36 -9.34
N ARG A 21 2.77 -3.50 -9.09
CA ARG A 21 2.13 -4.70 -8.55
C ARG A 21 1.62 -4.46 -7.13
N ASP A 22 2.45 -3.91 -6.26
CA ASP A 22 2.10 -3.63 -4.86
C ASP A 22 0.91 -2.66 -4.77
N LYS A 23 0.83 -1.66 -5.66
CA LYS A 23 -0.32 -0.76 -5.75
C LYS A 23 -1.62 -1.50 -6.10
N ARG A 24 -1.57 -2.45 -7.05
CA ARG A 24 -2.75 -3.25 -7.43
C ARG A 24 -3.18 -4.15 -6.29
N ASP A 25 -2.24 -4.81 -5.63
CA ASP A 25 -2.50 -5.72 -4.51
C ASP A 25 -3.05 -4.96 -3.30
N ALA A 26 -2.50 -3.78 -3.00
CA ALA A 26 -3.04 -2.89 -1.96
C ALA A 26 -4.47 -2.44 -2.28
N GLY A 27 -4.75 -2.10 -3.55
CA GLY A 27 -6.10 -1.75 -4.00
C GLY A 27 -7.10 -2.91 -3.84
N ARG A 28 -6.69 -4.13 -4.23
CA ARG A 28 -7.51 -5.33 -4.06
C ARG A 28 -7.82 -5.59 -2.59
N ARG A 29 -6.81 -5.56 -1.71
CA ARG A 29 -6.97 -5.76 -0.27
C ARG A 29 -7.90 -4.73 0.38
N LEU A 30 -7.84 -3.47 -0.06
CA LEU A 30 -8.75 -2.43 0.44
C LEU A 30 -10.20 -2.66 0.01
N ASN A 31 -10.43 -3.15 -1.21
CA ASN A 31 -11.77 -3.52 -1.66
C ASN A 31 -12.32 -4.72 -0.87
N GLU A 32 -11.51 -5.75 -0.64
CA GLU A 32 -11.90 -6.89 0.22
C GLU A 32 -12.25 -6.45 1.65
N ILE A 33 -11.50 -5.48 2.20
CA ILE A 33 -11.81 -4.89 3.51
C ILE A 33 -13.14 -4.13 3.44
N ARG A 34 -13.39 -3.38 2.36
CA ARG A 34 -14.65 -2.66 2.17
C ARG A 34 -15.84 -3.62 2.10
N ASP A 35 -15.72 -4.71 1.36
CA ASP A 35 -16.77 -5.72 1.23
C ASP A 35 -17.04 -6.43 2.56
N ARG A 36 -15.98 -6.71 3.34
CA ARG A 36 -16.09 -7.21 4.70
C ARG A 36 -16.78 -6.21 5.64
N ILE A 37 -16.55 -4.91 5.47
CA ILE A 37 -17.23 -3.88 6.26
C ILE A 37 -18.72 -3.84 5.91
N ASP A 38 -19.05 -3.91 4.62
CA ASP A 38 -20.42 -3.86 4.12
C ASP A 38 -21.25 -5.07 4.59
N THR A 39 -20.65 -6.26 4.53
CA THR A 39 -21.26 -7.52 5.04
C THR A 39 -21.27 -7.64 6.56
N GLY A 40 -20.67 -6.70 7.29
CA GLY A 40 -20.57 -6.72 8.75
C GLY A 40 -19.56 -7.74 9.33
N SER A 41 -18.84 -8.47 8.47
CA SER A 41 -17.83 -9.47 8.84
C SER A 41 -16.44 -8.88 9.12
N ALA A 42 -16.26 -7.57 8.93
CA ALA A 42 -14.96 -6.91 9.13
C ALA A 42 -14.47 -6.97 10.57
N THR A 43 -13.20 -7.36 10.71
CA THR A 43 -12.50 -7.35 11.98
C THR A 43 -12.20 -5.92 12.44
N ARG A 44 -11.81 -5.76 13.72
CA ARG A 44 -11.34 -4.48 14.24
C ARG A 44 -10.10 -3.96 13.50
N GLU A 45 -9.24 -4.87 13.05
CA GLU A 45 -8.05 -4.54 12.28
C GLU A 45 -8.41 -4.01 10.88
N ASP A 46 -9.34 -4.67 10.18
CA ASP A 46 -9.83 -4.24 8.87
C ASP A 46 -10.37 -2.80 8.92
N LYS A 47 -11.19 -2.50 9.94
CA LYS A 47 -11.73 -1.14 10.18
C LYS A 47 -10.61 -0.13 10.45
N ARG A 48 -9.58 -0.51 11.20
CA ARG A 48 -8.42 0.36 11.48
C ARG A 48 -7.65 0.68 10.20
N ILE A 49 -7.37 -0.32 9.36
CA ILE A 49 -6.67 -0.17 8.09
C ILE A 49 -7.49 0.71 7.13
N PHE A 50 -8.80 0.48 7.04
CA PHE A 50 -9.70 1.26 6.20
C PHE A 50 -9.74 2.74 6.61
N ASN A 51 -9.88 3.01 7.91
CA ASN A 51 -9.91 4.38 8.44
C ASN A 51 -8.55 5.09 8.27
N ALA A 52 -7.44 4.40 8.54
CA ALA A 52 -6.11 4.94 8.33
C ALA A 52 -5.88 5.33 6.86
N THR A 53 -6.32 4.49 5.93
CA THR A 53 -6.26 4.76 4.49
C THR A 53 -7.09 5.98 4.12
N ARG A 54 -8.33 6.09 4.64
CA ARG A 54 -9.19 7.26 4.39
C ARG A 54 -8.61 8.56 4.96
N LYS A 55 -7.96 8.52 6.13
CA LYS A 55 -7.28 9.67 6.73
C LYS A 55 -6.08 10.12 5.88
N ARG A 56 -5.23 9.17 5.45
CA ARG A 56 -4.09 9.46 4.55
C ARG A 56 -4.53 10.07 3.22
N GLY A 57 -5.69 9.65 2.71
CA GLY A 57 -6.28 10.20 1.49
C GLY A 57 -7.10 11.48 1.69
N GLY A 58 -7.13 12.08 2.88
CA GLY A 58 -7.91 13.30 3.17
C GLY A 58 -9.43 13.14 3.11
N ARG A 59 -9.95 11.90 3.07
CA ARG A 59 -11.39 11.61 3.00
C ARG A 59 -12.10 11.65 4.35
N ILE A 60 -11.34 11.73 5.44
CA ILE A 60 -11.82 11.90 6.82
C ILE A 60 -10.88 12.91 7.49
N LYS A 61 -11.44 13.93 8.14
CA LYS A 61 -10.70 14.90 8.96
C LYS A 61 -10.35 14.30 10.32
#